data_AF-A0A1C2AZE1-F1
#
_entry.id   AF-A0A1C2AZE1-F1
#
_cell.length_a   1.000
_cell.length_b   1.000
_cell.length_c   1.000
_cell.angle_alpha   90.00
_cell.angle_beta   90.00
_cell.angle_gamma   90.00
#
_symmetry.space_group_name_H-M   'P 1'
#
loop_
_entity.id
_entity.type
_entity.pdbx_description
1 polymer ?
#
loop_
_entity_poly.entity_id
_entity_poly.type
_entity_poly.pdbx_seq_one_letter_code
_entity_poly.pdbx_strand_id
1 'polypeptide(L)'
;MSVKLGIAPIAWSNDDMPELGGDTPLEQCLSEASEAGFKGIESGGKFPKTSKELIPILNKYNLKLCSGWYGANLRKNTFEEEKSKIQN
;
A
#
# COMPACT_ATOMS: atom_id res chain seq x y z
N MET A 1 18.18 9.35 12.42
CA MET A 1 16.83 9.94 12.52
C MET A 1 15.94 9.03 13.34
N SER A 2 15.14 9.57 14.26
CA SER A 2 14.20 8.81 15.10
C SER A 2 12.88 8.45 14.38
N VAL A 3 12.58 9.09 13.25
CA VAL A 3 11.34 8.91 12.49
C VAL A 3 11.65 8.40 11.08
N LYS A 4 10.77 7.54 10.55
CA LYS A 4 10.78 7.08 9.16
C LYS A 4 9.54 7.65 8.47
N LEU A 5 9.72 8.28 7.31
CA LEU A 5 8.62 8.85 6.54
C LEU A 5 8.12 7.83 5.51
N GLY A 6 6.79 7.71 5.41
CA GLY A 6 6.11 6.93 4.39
C GLY A 6 5.19 7.80 3.53
N ILE A 7 4.73 7.25 2.41
CA ILE A 7 3.84 7.92 1.46
C ILE A 7 2.72 6.97 0.99
N ALA A 8 1.55 7.51 0.68
CA ALA A 8 0.45 6.75 0.11
C ALA A 8 0.55 6.69 -1.43
N PRO A 9 0.32 5.52 -2.05
CA PRO A 9 0.40 5.36 -3.51
C PRO A 9 -0.70 6.11 -4.27
N ILE A 10 -1.72 6.63 -3.56
CA ILE A 10 -2.79 7.46 -4.15
C ILE A 10 -2.27 8.74 -4.83
N ALA A 11 -1.05 9.18 -4.49
CA ALA A 11 -0.38 10.28 -5.18
C ALA A 11 -0.02 9.95 -6.65
N TRP A 12 0.04 8.67 -7.01
CA TRP A 12 0.32 8.20 -8.38
C TRP A 12 -0.89 7.61 -9.08
N SER A 13 -1.75 6.91 -8.36
CA SER A 13 -2.93 6.27 -8.95
C SER A 13 -4.07 6.13 -7.94
N ASN A 14 -5.29 6.44 -8.35
CA ASN A 14 -6.46 6.31 -7.51
C ASN A 14 -7.21 4.99 -7.78
N ASP A 15 -7.44 4.19 -6.73
CA ASP A 15 -8.12 2.89 -6.85
C ASP A 15 -9.64 3.05 -7.07
N ASP A 16 -10.25 4.13 -6.57
CA ASP A 16 -11.69 4.43 -6.72
C ASP A 16 -12.00 5.18 -8.03
N MET A 17 -11.03 5.93 -8.56
CA MET A 17 -11.12 6.68 -9.82
C MET A 17 -9.96 6.31 -10.76
N PRO A 18 -10.03 5.16 -11.48
CA PRO A 18 -8.93 4.64 -12.28
C PRO A 18 -8.44 5.59 -13.39
N GLU A 19 -9.27 6.52 -13.87
CA GLU A 19 -8.85 7.55 -14.82
C GLU A 19 -7.77 8.48 -14.26
N LEU A 20 -7.64 8.57 -12.93
CA LEU A 20 -6.60 9.33 -12.24
C LEU A 20 -5.37 8.44 -12.01
N GLY A 21 -4.54 8.30 -13.05
CA GLY A 21 -3.26 7.59 -12.95
C GLY A 21 -3.35 6.06 -12.99
N GLY A 22 -4.47 5.50 -13.49
CA GLY A 22 -4.63 4.05 -13.68
C GLY A 22 -3.56 3.42 -14.55
N ASP A 23 -3.02 4.16 -15.51
CA ASP A 23 -1.94 3.68 -16.39
C ASP A 23 -0.55 3.78 -15.76
N THR A 24 -0.39 4.46 -14.61
CA THR A 24 0.89 4.57 -13.92
C THR A 24 1.32 3.23 -13.32
N PRO A 25 2.43 2.61 -13.77
CA PRO A 25 2.84 1.30 -13.27
C PRO A 25 3.24 1.35 -11.79
N LEU A 26 3.13 0.20 -11.10
CA LEU A 26 3.59 0.07 -9.71
C LEU A 26 5.07 0.42 -9.58
N GLU A 27 5.89 -0.01 -10.53
CA GLU A 27 7.33 0.22 -10.56
C GLU A 27 7.68 1.71 -10.61
N GLN A 28 6.87 2.51 -11.33
CA GLN A 28 7.07 3.96 -11.40
C GLN A 28 6.80 4.60 -10.04
N CYS A 29 5.65 4.28 -9.42
CA CYS A 29 5.30 4.76 -8.08
C CYS A 29 6.39 4.42 -7.05
N LEU A 30 6.89 3.18 -7.05
CA LEU A 30 7.93 2.73 -6.13
C LEU A 30 9.29 3.38 -6.39
N SER A 31 9.69 3.59 -7.66
CA SER A 31 10.93 4.28 -8.00
C SER A 31 10.89 5.72 -7.53
N GLU A 32 9.84 6.45 -7.88
CA GLU A 32 9.69 7.87 -7.54
C GLU A 32 9.55 8.09 -6.04
N ALA A 33 8.85 7.21 -5.30
CA ALA A 33 8.79 7.26 -3.85
C ALA A 33 10.18 7.07 -3.19
N SER A 34 10.99 6.17 -3.75
CA SER A 34 12.36 5.93 -3.27
C SER A 34 13.27 7.13 -3.57
N GLU A 35 13.20 7.67 -4.79
CA GLU A 35 13.95 8.85 -5.25
C GLU A 35 13.61 10.10 -4.43
N ALA A 36 12.34 10.26 -4.05
CA ALA A 36 11.88 11.32 -3.15
C ALA A 36 12.37 11.16 -1.69
N GLY A 37 13.02 10.04 -1.35
CA GLY A 37 13.66 9.81 -0.07
C GLY A 37 12.79 9.13 1.00
N PHE A 38 11.57 8.70 0.66
CA PHE A 38 10.72 7.96 1.59
C PHE A 38 11.34 6.61 1.98
N LYS A 39 10.98 6.13 3.18
CA LYS A 39 11.44 4.84 3.73
C LYS A 39 10.30 3.83 3.86
N GLY A 40 9.06 4.28 3.65
CA GLY A 40 7.89 3.43 3.62
C GLY A 40 6.91 3.83 2.54
N ILE A 41 6.02 2.91 2.20
CA ILE A 41 4.88 3.15 1.33
C ILE A 41 3.66 2.40 1.89
N GLU A 42 2.47 2.97 1.71
CA GLU A 42 1.22 2.27 2.02
C GLU A 42 0.86 1.24 0.92
N SER A 43 0.00 0.27 1.24
CA SER A 43 -0.56 -0.63 0.22
C SER A 43 -1.52 0.13 -0.71
N GLY A 44 -1.50 -0.19 -2.01
CA GLY A 44 -2.51 0.26 -2.98
C GLY A 44 -3.06 -0.91 -3.81
N GLY A 45 -4.10 -0.65 -4.61
CA GLY A 45 -4.81 -1.68 -5.39
C GLY A 45 -3.93 -2.44 -6.40
N LYS A 46 -2.85 -1.81 -6.88
CA LYS A 46 -1.88 -2.42 -7.81
C LYS A 46 -0.82 -3.30 -7.15
N PHE A 47 -0.77 -3.35 -5.81
CA PHE A 47 0.27 -4.07 -5.07
C PHE A 47 -0.07 -5.56 -4.98
N PRO A 48 0.93 -6.47 -5.00
CA PRO A 48 0.67 -7.87 -4.69
C PRO A 48 0.07 -8.04 -3.30
N LYS A 49 -0.89 -8.95 -3.18
CA LYS A 49 -1.65 -9.18 -1.95
C LYS A 49 -0.96 -10.13 -0.97
N THR A 50 0.12 -10.79 -1.40
CA THR A 50 0.86 -11.73 -0.56
C THR A 50 2.20 -11.14 -0.14
N SER A 51 2.58 -11.34 1.12
CA SER A 51 3.88 -10.89 1.64
C SER A 51 5.06 -11.47 0.87
N LYS A 52 4.93 -12.73 0.41
CA LYS A 52 5.93 -13.44 -0.39
C LYS A 52 6.26 -12.73 -1.70
N GLU A 53 5.26 -12.13 -2.35
CA GLU A 53 5.43 -11.39 -3.61
C GLU A 53 5.76 -9.92 -3.37
N LEU A 54 5.13 -9.30 -2.36
CA LEU A 54 5.26 -7.87 -2.08
C LEU A 54 6.65 -7.51 -1.52
N ILE A 55 7.16 -8.26 -0.55
CA ILE A 55 8.41 -7.93 0.15
C ILE A 55 9.61 -7.84 -0.81
N PRO A 56 9.84 -8.79 -1.74
CA PRO A 56 10.94 -8.68 -2.71
C PRO A 56 10.87 -7.42 -3.58
N ILE A 57 9.66 -7.02 -4.00
CA ILE A 57 9.46 -5.81 -4.82
C ILE A 57 9.81 -4.56 -4.02
N LEU A 58 9.29 -4.41 -2.79
CA LEU A 58 9.59 -3.25 -1.96
C LEU A 58 11.09 -3.14 -1.64
N ASN A 59 11.75 -4.28 -1.38
CA ASN A 59 13.19 -4.33 -1.13
C ASN A 59 14.01 -3.84 -2.33
N LYS A 60 13.59 -4.13 -3.57
CA LYS A 60 14.24 -3.63 -4.79
C LYS A 60 14.31 -2.09 -4.83
N TYR A 61 13.32 -1.42 -4.23
CA TYR A 61 13.23 0.04 -4.17
C TYR A 61 13.63 0.61 -2.80
N ASN A 62 14.21 -0.18 -1.90
CA ASN A 62 14.58 0.24 -0.53
C ASN A 62 13.40 0.80 0.29
N LEU A 63 12.18 0.33 0.02
CA LEU A 63 10.95 0.73 0.71
C LEU A 63 10.49 -0.38 1.67
N LYS A 64 9.65 -0.01 2.65
CA LYS A 64 8.95 -0.94 3.53
C LYS A 64 7.45 -0.66 3.47
N LEU A 65 6.63 -1.70 3.67
CA LEU A 65 5.20 -1.48 3.88
C LEU A 65 5.02 -0.81 5.24
N CYS A 66 4.42 0.39 5.29
CA CYS A 66 4.22 1.12 6.55
C CYS A 66 2.76 1.10 7.06
N SER A 67 1.79 0.92 6.17
CA SER A 67 0.36 0.93 6.48
C SER A 67 -0.44 0.36 5.30
N GLY A 68 -1.74 0.16 5.50
CA GLY A 68 -2.67 -0.23 4.46
C GLY A 68 -4.11 0.06 4.85
N TRP A 69 -5.00 0.01 3.86
CA TRP A 69 -6.43 0.27 4.04
C TRP A 69 -7.22 -1.02 4.22
N TYR A 70 -8.16 -1.02 5.17
CA TYR A 70 -9.13 -2.09 5.36
C TYR A 70 -10.54 -1.50 5.50
N GLY A 71 -11.40 -1.78 4.52
CA GLY A 71 -12.81 -1.36 4.54
C GLY A 71 -13.67 -2.36 5.31
N ALA A 72 -13.84 -2.16 6.61
CA ALA A 72 -14.67 -3.03 7.45
C ALA A 72 -16.16 -2.96 7.08
N ASN A 73 -16.87 -4.09 7.14
CA ASN A 73 -18.29 -4.19 6.85
C ASN A 73 -19.13 -4.39 8.13
N LEU A 74 -18.95 -3.48 9.10
CA LEU A 74 -19.57 -3.56 10.44
C LEU A 74 -21.11 -3.49 10.44
N ARG A 75 -21.73 -3.08 9.32
CA ARG A 75 -23.20 -3.15 9.16
C ARG A 75 -23.68 -4.58 8.95
N LYS A 76 -22.83 -5.46 8.42
CA LYS A 76 -23.14 -6.87 8.15
C LYS A 76 -22.47 -7.83 9.13
N ASN A 77 -21.28 -7.48 9.59
CA ASN A 77 -20.44 -8.33 10.43
C ASN A 77 -20.29 -7.72 11.83
N THR A 78 -20.08 -8.58 12.82
CA THR A 78 -19.69 -8.21 14.17
C THR A 78 -18.24 -7.72 14.21
N PHE A 79 -17.88 -7.03 15.30
CA PHE A 79 -16.49 -6.62 15.55
C PHE A 79 -15.51 -7.80 15.53
N GLU A 80 -15.86 -8.93 16.16
CA GLU A 80 -14.95 -10.10 16.22
C GLU A 80 -14.75 -10.74 14.84
N GLU A 81 -15.79 -10.78 14.00
CA GLU A 81 -15.68 -11.27 12.61
C GLU A 81 -14.78 -10.36 11.76
N GLU A 82 -14.91 -9.04 11.88
CA GLU A 82 -14.02 -8.08 11.18
C GLU A 82 -12.57 -8.16 11.68
N LYS A 83 -12.38 -8.24 13.00
CA LYS A 83 -11.06 -8.39 13.61
C LYS A 83 -10.36 -9.67 13.15
N SER A 84 -11.08 -10.79 13.07
CA SER A 84 -10.53 -12.05 12.57
C SER A 84 -10.10 -11.94 11.10
N LYS A 85 -10.84 -11.19 10.27
CA LYS A 85 -10.48 -10.96 8.86
C LYS A 85 -9.24 -10.10 8.67
N ILE A 86 -8.98 -9.14 9.55
CA ILE A 86 -7.79 -8.28 9.49
C ILE A 86 -6.50 -9.03 9.90
N GLN A 87 -6.61 -10.02 10.79
CA GLN A 87 -5.45 -10.71 11.37
C GLN A 87 -4.92 -11.88 10.53
N ASN A 88 -5.65 -12.29 9.48
CA ASN A 88 -5.29 -13.38 8.56
C ASN A 88 -4.61 -12.87 7.30
#